data_AF-A0A3M7AIR8-F1
#
_entry.id   AF-A0A3M7AIR8-F1
#
_cell.length_a   1.000
_cell.length_b   1.000
_cell.length_c   1.000
_cell.angle_alpha   90.00
_cell.angle_beta   90.00
_cell.angle_gamma   90.00
#
_symmetry.space_group_name_H-M   'P 1'
#
loop_
_entity.id
_entity.type
_entity.pdbx_description
1 polymer ?
#
loop_
_entity_poly.entity_id
_entity_poly.type
_entity_poly.pdbx_seq_one_letter_code
_entity_poly.pdbx_strand_id
1 'polypeptide(L)'
;MIIYNDLITGDELISDSYNLKEVDGAVYEADCSKITIGGENVDIGANPSAEEADEGTDDNKQQVIDVVHSFRLNETSFDKKSYLSHLKGYMKEVKQKMKDNGAGDDQVTEFE
;
A
#
# COMPACT_ATOMS: atom_id res chain seq x y z
N MET A 1 -0.17 -5.31 -16.71
CA MET A 1 -0.23 -4.89 -15.31
C MET A 1 1.08 -5.32 -14.66
N ILE A 2 1.93 -4.34 -14.39
CA ILE A 2 3.18 -4.47 -13.67
C ILE A 2 2.87 -4.23 -12.20
N ILE A 3 3.35 -5.13 -11.33
CA ILE A 3 3.29 -4.95 -9.87
C ILE A 3 4.67 -4.55 -9.39
N TYR A 4 4.73 -3.51 -8.57
CA TYR A 4 5.94 -3.03 -7.93
C TYR A 4 6.01 -3.65 -6.53
N ASN A 5 7.00 -4.50 -6.34
CA ASN A 5 7.23 -5.21 -5.09
C ASN A 5 8.34 -4.53 -4.30
N ASP A 6 8.24 -4.58 -2.97
CA ASP A 6 9.33 -4.18 -2.10
C ASP A 6 10.56 -5.08 -2.29
N LEU A 7 11.73 -4.46 -2.37
CA LEU A 7 12.99 -5.17 -2.58
C LEU A 7 13.39 -6.03 -1.37
N ILE A 8 12.97 -5.62 -0.17
CA ILE A 8 13.39 -6.23 1.09
C ILE A 8 12.49 -7.42 1.44
N THR A 9 11.18 -7.19 1.53
CA THR A 9 10.18 -8.19 1.93
C THR A 9 9.60 -8.97 0.76
N GLY A 10 9.56 -8.37 -0.44
CA GLY A 10 8.89 -8.93 -1.61
C GLY A 10 7.38 -8.67 -1.63
N ASP A 11 6.84 -7.88 -0.69
CA ASP A 11 5.41 -7.56 -0.65
C ASP A 11 5.01 -6.60 -1.79
N GLU A 12 3.78 -6.75 -2.27
CA GLU A 12 3.21 -5.91 -3.33
C GLU A 12 2.87 -4.51 -2.76
N LEU A 13 3.48 -3.46 -3.30
CA LEU A 13 3.27 -2.09 -2.81
C LEU A 13 2.24 -1.32 -3.66
N ILE A 14 2.38 -1.40 -4.99
CA ILE A 14 1.55 -0.66 -5.95
C ILE A 14 1.63 -1.31 -7.34
N SER A 15 0.84 -0.84 -8.30
CA SER A 15 0.88 -1.30 -9.70
C SER A 15 0.91 -0.14 -10.69
N ASP A 16 1.25 -0.44 -11.94
CA ASP A 16 1.19 0.47 -13.10
C ASP A 16 -0.24 0.90 -13.49
N SER A 17 -1.26 0.44 -12.77
CA SER A 17 -2.64 0.91 -12.93
C SER A 17 -2.84 2.30 -12.31
N TYR A 18 -1.92 2.74 -11.44
CA TYR A 18 -1.90 4.08 -10.86
C TYR A 18 -0.99 5.00 -11.66
N ASN A 19 -1.25 6.31 -11.63
CA ASN A 19 -0.39 7.29 -12.28
C ASN A 19 0.86 7.53 -11.43
N LEU A 20 1.94 6.80 -11.73
CA LEU A 20 3.22 6.89 -11.02
C LEU A 20 4.13 7.92 -11.68
N LYS A 21 4.55 8.94 -10.92
CA LYS A 21 5.52 9.96 -11.34
C LYS A 21 6.81 9.77 -10.57
N GLU A 22 7.90 9.53 -11.27
CA GLU A 22 9.23 9.49 -10.66
C GLU A 22 9.67 10.90 -10.27
N VAL A 23 10.12 11.07 -9.03
CA VAL A 23 10.59 12.33 -8.46
C VAL A 23 12.03 12.13 -8.00
N ASP A 24 12.91 12.98 -8.54
CA ASP A 24 14.35 13.04 -8.21
C ASP A 24 15.09 11.69 -8.32
N GLY A 25 14.59 10.76 -9.15
CA GLY A 25 15.18 9.43 -9.33
C GLY A 25 15.14 8.53 -8.09
N ALA A 26 14.42 8.95 -7.03
CA ALA A 26 14.49 8.31 -5.72
C ALA A 26 13.14 7.78 -5.23
N VAL A 27 12.03 8.44 -5.59
CA VAL A 27 10.69 8.08 -5.13
C VAL A 27 9.66 8.16 -6.25
N TYR A 28 8.58 7.38 -6.13
CA TYR A 28 7.41 7.47 -7.00
C TYR A 28 6.26 8.12 -6.25
N GLU A 29 5.69 9.17 -6.83
CA GLU A 29 4.43 9.77 -6.40
C GLU A 29 3.26 9.10 -7.14
N ALA A 30 2.24 8.67 -6.42
CA ALA A 30 1.05 8.04 -6.98
C ALA A 30 -0.21 8.89 -6.74
N ASP A 31 -0.93 9.22 -7.81
CA ASP A 31 -2.24 9.88 -7.70
C ASP A 31 -3.26 8.87 -7.13
N CYS A 32 -3.83 9.17 -5.95
CA CYS A 32 -4.77 8.31 -5.23
C CYS A 32 -6.13 8.99 -5.05
N SER A 33 -7.20 8.20 -4.96
CA SER A 33 -8.57 8.69 -4.79
C SER A 33 -9.24 8.13 -3.53
N LYS A 34 -10.18 8.89 -2.96
CA LYS A 34 -11.07 8.36 -1.91
C LYS A 34 -12.21 7.60 -2.56
N ILE A 35 -12.37 6.33 -2.19
CA ILE A 35 -13.48 5.47 -2.61
C ILE A 35 -14.37 5.16 -1.41
N THR A 36 -15.65 4.87 -1.67
CA THR A 36 -16.54 4.35 -0.64
C THR A 36 -16.58 2.83 -0.78
N ILE A 37 -16.25 2.13 0.29
CA ILE A 37 -16.37 0.68 0.38
C ILE A 37 -17.48 0.31 1.37
N GLY A 38 -18.12 -0.83 1.15
CA GLY A 38 -19.29 -1.26 1.93
C GLY A 38 -20.61 -0.68 1.41
N GLY A 39 -21.73 -1.13 1.98
CA GLY A 39 -23.08 -0.79 1.49
C GLY A 39 -23.59 -1.68 0.34
N GLU A 40 -22.81 -2.66 -0.10
CA GLU A 40 -23.32 -3.74 -0.94
C GLU A 40 -24.03 -4.75 -0.04
N ASN A 41 -25.36 -4.85 -0.18
CA ASN A 41 -26.11 -6.00 0.31
C ASN A 41 -25.64 -7.23 -0.48
N VAL A 42 -24.56 -7.87 -0.03
CA VAL A 42 -24.16 -9.17 -0.56
C VAL A 42 -25.19 -10.16 -0.03
N ASP A 43 -26.27 -10.37 -0.77
CA ASP A 43 -27.23 -11.43 -0.52
C ASP A 43 -26.55 -12.78 -0.79
N ILE A 44 -25.86 -13.32 0.22
CA ILE A 44 -25.19 -14.64 0.18
C ILE A 44 -26.21 -15.79 0.29
N GLY A 45 -27.47 -15.55 -0.07
CA GLY A 45 -28.53 -16.53 -0.05
C GLY A 45 -29.38 -16.39 1.20
N ALA A 46 -30.45 -15.60 1.06
CA ALA A 46 -31.65 -15.60 1.88
C ALA A 46 -31.91 -16.94 2.60
N ASN A 47 -31.74 -16.97 3.92
CA ASN A 47 -32.38 -17.95 4.79
C ASN A 47 -33.84 -17.50 4.98
N PRO A 48 -34.85 -18.24 4.47
CA PRO A 48 -36.24 -17.77 4.35
C PRO A 48 -37.03 -17.71 5.67
N SER A 49 -36.39 -17.52 6.83
CA SER A 49 -37.02 -17.63 8.15
C SER A 49 -36.81 -16.41 9.07
N ALA A 50 -36.49 -15.25 8.54
CA ALA A 50 -36.42 -14.01 9.33
C ALA A 50 -37.33 -12.93 8.71
N GLU A 51 -38.62 -13.00 9.03
CA GLU A 51 -39.49 -11.82 8.98
C GLU A 51 -39.07 -10.84 10.09
N GLU A 52 -39.15 -9.55 9.79
CA GLU A 52 -39.00 -8.39 10.69
C GLU A 52 -37.57 -8.04 11.17
N ALA A 53 -36.89 -7.18 10.38
CA ALA A 53 -36.35 -5.89 10.83
C ALA A 53 -35.67 -5.17 9.66
N ASP A 54 -36.47 -4.53 8.81
CA ASP A 54 -36.04 -3.46 7.92
C ASP A 54 -35.87 -2.20 8.76
N GLU A 55 -34.66 -1.95 9.28
CA GLU A 55 -34.25 -0.64 9.82
C GLU A 55 -32.71 -0.57 9.93
N GLY A 56 -32.06 0.06 8.94
CA GLY A 56 -30.74 0.68 9.10
C GLY A 56 -29.51 -0.07 8.53
N THR A 57 -29.28 0.03 7.21
CA THR A 57 -28.04 -0.47 6.58
C THR A 57 -27.25 0.63 5.84
N ASP A 58 -27.29 1.88 6.32
CA ASP A 58 -26.34 2.92 5.86
C ASP A 58 -25.03 2.95 6.69
N ASP A 59 -24.97 2.25 7.83
CA ASP A 59 -23.85 2.27 8.78
C ASP A 59 -22.58 1.51 8.33
N ASN A 60 -22.62 0.80 7.19
CA ASN A 60 -21.47 0.00 6.72
C ASN A 60 -20.65 0.66 5.59
N LYS A 61 -20.98 1.89 5.18
CA LYS A 61 -20.19 2.62 4.18
C LYS A 61 -19.03 3.35 4.85
N GLN A 62 -17.81 3.08 4.41
CA GLN A 62 -16.60 3.78 4.87
C GLN A 62 -15.83 4.35 3.67
N GLN A 63 -15.29 5.57 3.83
CA GLN A 63 -14.40 6.14 2.83
C GLN A 63 -12.96 5.77 3.12
N VAL A 64 -12.29 5.18 2.13
CA VAL A 64 -10.89 4.74 2.22
C VAL A 64 -10.11 5.24 1.01
N ILE A 65 -8.79 5.28 1.12
CA ILE A 65 -7.92 5.56 -0.03
C ILE A 65 -7.84 4.28 -0.87
N ASP A 66 -8.09 4.41 -2.17
CA ASP A 66 -8.10 3.30 -3.12
C ASP A 66 -6.84 2.44 -3.07
N VAL A 67 -5.64 3.04 -3.12
CA VAL A 67 -4.38 2.30 -3.10
C VAL A 67 -4.20 1.55 -1.78
N VAL A 68 -4.54 2.19 -0.66
CA VAL A 68 -4.43 1.59 0.68
C VAL A 68 -5.35 0.38 0.80
N HIS A 69 -6.56 0.48 0.26
CA HIS A 69 -7.53 -0.61 0.28
C HIS A 69 -7.13 -1.75 -0.66
N SER A 70 -6.76 -1.44 -1.91
CA SER A 70 -6.42 -2.43 -2.94
C SER A 70 -5.19 -3.26 -2.57
N PHE A 71 -4.15 -2.64 -2.02
CA PHE A 71 -2.91 -3.31 -1.61
C PHE A 71 -2.88 -3.69 -0.13
N ARG A 72 -3.99 -3.48 0.60
CA ARG A 72 -4.13 -3.80 2.03
C ARG A 72 -3.01 -3.20 2.89
N LEU A 73 -2.62 -1.97 2.58
CA LEU A 73 -1.55 -1.27 3.28
C LEU A 73 -2.01 -0.97 4.71
N ASN A 74 -1.09 -1.16 5.66
CA ASN A 74 -1.35 -0.89 7.07
C ASN A 74 -0.66 0.42 7.48
N GLU A 75 -1.42 1.31 8.11
CA GLU A 75 -0.86 2.53 8.66
C GLU A 75 0.09 2.20 9.81
N THR A 76 1.26 2.86 9.83
CA THR A 76 2.25 2.75 10.89
C THR A 76 2.57 4.15 11.42
N SER A 77 3.15 4.22 12.61
CA SER A 77 3.44 5.48 13.28
C SER A 77 4.84 5.48 13.86
N PHE A 78 5.55 6.60 13.69
CA PHE A 78 6.88 6.82 14.22
C PHE A 78 6.96 8.16 14.95
N ASP A 79 7.78 8.22 16.00
CA ASP A 79 8.30 9.48 16.51
C ASP A 79 9.55 9.88 15.72
N LYS A 80 9.99 11.14 15.83
CA LYS A 80 11.14 11.66 15.07
C LYS A 80 12.43 10.83 15.28
N LYS A 81 12.66 10.29 16.47
CA LYS A 81 13.86 9.51 16.78
C LYS A 81 13.75 8.10 16.21
N SER A 82 12.63 7.42 16.41
CA SER A 82 12.42 6.07 15.85
C SER A 82 12.40 6.09 14.32
N TYR A 83 11.82 7.11 13.69
CA TYR A 83 11.85 7.30 12.24
C TYR A 83 13.28 7.38 11.69
N LEU A 84 14.12 8.25 12.28
CA LEU A 84 15.52 8.39 11.84
C LEU A 84 16.33 7.10 12.02
N SER A 85 16.08 6.36 13.11
CA SER A 85 16.72 5.07 13.33
C SER A 85 16.26 4.02 12.32
N HIS A 86 14.96 3.95 12.04
CA HIS A 86 14.39 3.04 11.05
C HIS A 86 14.92 3.35 9.65
N LEU A 87 14.89 4.62 9.22
CA LEU A 87 15.38 5.05 7.92
C LEU A 87 16.85 4.67 7.69
N LYS A 88 17.71 4.86 8.70
CA LYS A 88 19.13 4.46 8.61
C LYS A 88 19.30 2.94 8.47
N GLY A 89 18.45 2.15 9.12
CA GLY A 89 18.44 0.69 8.97
C GLY A 89 17.98 0.29 7.57
N TYR A 90 16.85 0.85 7.14
CA TYR A 90 16.26 0.65 5.81
C TYR A 90 17.25 0.93 4.69
N MET A 91 17.92 2.10 4.68
CA MET A 91 18.91 2.43 3.64
C MET A 91 20.07 1.43 3.57
N LYS A 92 20.51 0.88 4.70
CA LYS A 92 21.56 -0.16 4.70
C LYS A 92 21.06 -1.46 4.10
N GLU A 93 19.83 -1.84 4.41
CA GLU A 93 19.21 -3.07 3.93
C GLU A 93 18.92 -3.01 2.43
N VAL A 94 18.39 -1.88 1.93
CA VAL A 94 18.19 -1.63 0.50
C VAL A 94 19.52 -1.75 -0.25
N LYS A 95 20.58 -1.07 0.22
CA LYS A 95 21.90 -1.14 -0.45
C LYS A 95 22.45 -2.57 -0.49
N GLN A 96 22.28 -3.35 0.58
CA GLN A 96 22.70 -4.74 0.59
C GLN A 96 21.91 -5.55 -0.44
N LYS A 97 20.58 -5.43 -0.44
CA LYS A 97 19.69 -6.15 -1.38
C LYS A 97 19.92 -5.76 -2.84
N MET A 98 20.23 -4.48 -3.11
CA MET A 98 20.61 -4.03 -4.45
C MET A 98 21.85 -4.76 -4.96
N LYS A 99 22.90 -4.86 -4.13
CA LYS A 99 24.12 -5.61 -4.48
C LYS A 99 23.83 -7.10 -4.67
N ASP A 100 23.02 -7.69 -3.79
CA ASP A 100 22.65 -9.11 -3.88
C ASP A 100 21.87 -9.41 -5.18
N ASN A 101 21.09 -8.43 -5.67
CA ASN A 101 20.40 -8.50 -6.96
C ASN A 101 21.26 -8.07 -8.17
N GLY A 102 22.58 -7.91 -7.97
CA GLY A 102 23.53 -7.67 -9.05
C GLY A 102 23.65 -6.21 -9.49
N ALA A 103 23.16 -5.24 -8.71
CA ALA A 103 23.43 -3.83 -8.97
C ALA A 103 24.94 -3.54 -8.85
N GLY A 104 25.47 -2.76 -9.80
CA GLY A 104 26.85 -2.31 -9.76
C GLY A 104 27.12 -1.34 -8.61
N ASP A 105 28.38 -1.22 -8.18
CA ASP A 105 28.76 -0.30 -7.10
C ASP A 105 28.40 1.17 -7.42
N ASP A 106 28.44 1.56 -8.69
CA ASP A 106 28.05 2.89 -9.15
C ASP A 106 26.56 3.18 -8.88
N GLN A 107 25.68 2.21 -9.14
CA GLN A 107 24.23 2.35 -8.91
C GLN A 107 23.89 2.42 -7.42
N VAL A 108 24.63 1.68 -6.60
CA VAL A 108 24.46 1.72 -5.14
C VAL A 108 24.96 3.04 -4.56
N THR A 109 25.96 3.67 -5.20
CA THR A 109 26.48 4.98 -4.81
C THR A 109 25.54 6.10 -5.24
N GLU A 110 24.91 6.00 -6.41
CA GLU A 110 23.91 6.97 -6.88
C GLU A 110 22.64 6.99 -6.00
N PHE A 111 22.31 5.86 -5.38
CA PHE A 111 21.19 5.77 -4.42
C PHE A 111 21.48 6.41 -3.04
N GLU A 112 22.75 6.67 -2.71
CA GLU A 112 23.16 7.23 -1.40
C GLU A 112 22.97 8.76 -1.31
#